data_AF-A0A6G1IUI1-F1
#
_entry.id   AF-A0A6G1IUI1-F1
#
_cell.length_a   1.000
_cell.length_b   1.000
_cell.length_c   1.000
_cell.angle_alpha   90.00
_cell.angle_beta   90.00
_cell.angle_gamma   90.00
#
_symmetry.space_group_name_H-M   'P 1'
#
loop_
_entity.id
_entity.type
_entity.pdbx_description
1 polymer ?
#
loop_
_entity_poly.entity_id
_entity_poly.type
_entity_poly.pdbx_seq_one_letter_code
_entity_poly.pdbx_strand_id
1 'polypeptide(L)'
;MPASWKYFFYFATPSTYWVGSVTSATLHGQPGQCTLSKTARFLPPPGETCQSYAGGFGAQAAGYLLSNTTQGLAAGERAYCPFTTGDDFLATINLAASDKWPYFGIFLAFCASNWVLTYFFMWAVRV
;
A
#
# COMPACT_ATOMS: atom_id res chain seq x y z
N MET A 1 -2.36 -0.89 24.12
CA MET A 1 -2.60 -2.33 24.40
C MET A 1 -1.27 -3.02 24.67
N PRO A 2 -1.23 -4.05 25.53
CA PRO A 2 -0.05 -4.89 25.72
C PRO A 2 0.42 -5.49 24.39
N ALA A 3 1.74 -5.61 24.19
CA ALA A 3 2.32 -6.05 22.92
C ALA A 3 1.84 -7.44 22.49
N SER A 4 1.68 -8.37 23.44
CA SER A 4 1.19 -9.74 23.19
C SER A 4 -0.19 -9.77 22.54
N TRP A 5 -1.14 -8.98 23.04
CA TRP A 5 -2.49 -8.90 22.50
C TRP A 5 -2.53 -8.24 21.12
N LYS A 6 -1.65 -7.26 20.85
CA LYS A 6 -1.56 -6.62 19.53
C LYS A 6 -1.21 -7.64 18.43
N TYR A 7 -0.21 -8.49 18.67
CA TYR A 7 0.17 -9.52 17.70
C TYR A 7 -0.93 -10.56 17.53
N PHE A 8 -1.52 -11.01 18.64
CA PHE A 8 -2.62 -11.98 18.58
C PHE A 8 -3.79 -11.46 17.72
N PHE A 9 -4.27 -10.24 17.97
CA PHE A 9 -5.37 -9.66 17.20
C PHE A 9 -5.01 -9.38 15.74
N TYR A 10 -3.77 -9.02 15.45
CA TYR A 10 -3.31 -8.84 14.07
C TYR A 10 -3.47 -10.12 13.24
N PHE A 11 -3.09 -11.27 13.81
CA PHE A 11 -3.20 -12.57 13.13
C PHE A 11 -4.59 -13.20 13.23
N ALA A 12 -5.40 -12.84 14.22
CA ALA A 12 -6.76 -13.37 14.41
C ALA A 12 -7.83 -12.63 13.57
N THR A 13 -7.50 -11.48 12.97
CA THR A 13 -8.47 -10.68 12.21
C THR A 13 -8.47 -11.11 10.74
N PRO A 14 -9.52 -11.78 10.23
CA PRO A 14 -9.52 -12.27 8.83
C PRO A 14 -9.50 -11.13 7.80
N SER A 15 -9.97 -9.93 8.16
CA SER A 15 -9.98 -8.78 7.26
C SER A 15 -8.58 -8.27 6.89
N THR A 16 -7.56 -8.50 7.73
CA THR A 16 -6.18 -8.11 7.39
C THR A 16 -5.65 -8.93 6.22
N TYR A 17 -5.94 -10.25 6.21
CA TYR A 17 -5.54 -11.14 5.12
C TYR A 17 -6.33 -10.87 3.83
N TRP A 18 -7.63 -10.60 3.96
CA TRP A 18 -8.45 -10.19 2.82
C TRP A 18 -7.92 -8.91 2.18
N VAL A 19 -7.75 -7.83 2.95
CA VAL A 19 -7.26 -6.55 2.43
C VAL A 19 -5.86 -6.71 1.85
N GLY A 20 -4.96 -7.44 2.52
CA GLY A 20 -3.62 -7.73 1.98
C GLY A 20 -3.66 -8.46 0.64
N SER A 21 -4.51 -9.49 0.50
CA SER A 21 -4.66 -10.23 -0.76
C SER A 21 -5.24 -9.37 -1.89
N VAL A 22 -6.27 -8.56 -1.60
CA VAL A 22 -6.89 -7.69 -2.61
C VAL A 22 -5.96 -6.57 -3.03
N THR A 23 -5.33 -5.88 -2.08
CA THR A 23 -4.41 -4.77 -2.37
C THR A 23 -3.17 -5.23 -3.13
N SER A 24 -2.58 -6.37 -2.77
CA SER A 24 -1.45 -6.94 -3.51
C SER A 24 -1.84 -7.41 -4.92
N ALA A 25 -3.07 -7.89 -5.12
CA ALA A 25 -3.56 -8.28 -6.43
C ALA A 25 -3.92 -7.09 -7.35
N THR A 26 -4.46 -6.00 -6.78
CA THR A 26 -4.92 -4.84 -7.57
C THR A 26 -3.80 -3.86 -7.91
N LEU A 27 -2.82 -3.68 -7.03
CA LEU A 27 -1.72 -2.73 -7.25
C LEU A 27 -0.55 -3.32 -8.03
N HIS A 28 -0.44 -4.65 -8.12
CA HIS A 28 0.63 -5.29 -8.86
C HIS A 28 0.59 -4.91 -10.34
N GLY A 29 1.67 -4.29 -10.83
CA GLY A 29 1.80 -3.87 -12.23
C GLY A 29 0.97 -2.64 -12.63
N GLN A 30 0.34 -1.93 -11.67
CA GLN A 30 -0.30 -0.64 -11.97
C GLN A 30 0.74 0.49 -12.02
N PRO A 31 0.79 1.29 -13.11
CA PRO A 31 1.67 2.45 -13.19
C PRO A 31 1.22 3.50 -12.16
N GLY A 32 2.14 3.89 -11.27
CA GLY A 32 1.88 4.85 -10.21
C GLY A 32 1.85 6.26 -10.77
N GLN A 33 0.71 6.73 -11.25
CA GLN A 33 0.53 8.15 -11.55
C GLN A 33 0.04 8.88 -10.31
N CYS A 34 0.93 9.67 -9.68
CA CYS A 34 0.53 10.53 -8.58
C CYS A 34 -0.44 11.61 -9.04
N THR A 35 -1.60 11.66 -8.38
CA THR A 35 -2.46 12.83 -8.38
C THR A 35 -1.81 13.98 -7.58
N LEU A 36 -2.06 15.22 -8.01
CA LEU A 36 -1.56 16.47 -7.42
C LEU A 36 -1.85 16.69 -5.93
N SER A 37 -2.78 15.93 -5.36
CA SER A 37 -3.14 15.93 -3.94
C SER A 37 -2.20 15.06 -3.09
N LYS A 38 -1.48 14.12 -3.72
CA LYS A 38 -0.57 13.16 -3.07
C LYS A 38 0.91 13.48 -3.32
N THR A 39 1.21 14.57 -3.99
CA THR A 39 2.56 15.03 -4.27
C THR A 39 3.05 16.00 -3.22
N ALA A 40 4.29 15.87 -2.77
CA ALA A 40 4.92 16.86 -1.90
C ALA A 40 5.24 18.11 -2.73
N ARG A 41 4.59 19.22 -2.42
CA ARG A 41 4.81 20.50 -3.10
C ARG A 41 5.90 21.29 -2.39
N PHE A 42 6.81 21.86 -3.15
CA PHE A 42 7.86 22.72 -2.61
C PHE A 42 8.22 23.81 -3.62
N LEU A 43 8.70 24.93 -3.09
CA LEU A 43 9.34 25.97 -3.89
C LEU A 43 10.86 25.81 -3.74
N PRO A 44 11.61 25.68 -4.85
CA PRO A 44 13.06 25.77 -4.80
C PRO A 44 13.49 27.21 -4.42
N PRO A 45 14.61 27.38 -3.70
CA PRO A 45 15.18 28.70 -3.41
C PRO A 45 15.49 29.48 -4.70
N PRO A 46 15.48 30.84 -4.65
CA PRO A 46 15.81 31.66 -5.81
C PRO A 46 17.26 31.41 -6.24
N GLY A 47 17.44 30.96 -7.49
CA GLY A 47 18.76 30.70 -8.09
C GLY A 47 19.11 29.22 -8.30
N GLU A 48 18.35 28.28 -7.72
CA GLU A 48 18.55 26.84 -7.95
C GLU A 48 17.51 26.25 -8.89
N THR A 49 17.94 25.31 -9.73
CA THR A 49 17.02 24.53 -10.57
C THR A 49 16.38 23.42 -9.75
N CYS A 50 15.11 23.08 -10.04
CA CYS A 50 14.39 21.99 -9.36
C CYS A 50 15.20 20.68 -9.34
N GLN A 51 15.95 20.42 -10.40
CA GLN A 51 16.76 19.21 -10.54
C GLN A 51 18.07 19.28 -9.75
N SER A 52 18.60 20.48 -9.48
CA SER A 52 19.75 20.66 -8.59
C SER A 52 19.37 20.48 -7.13
N TYR A 53 18.26 21.10 -6.70
CA TYR A 53 17.78 21.04 -5.32
C TYR A 53 17.20 19.67 -4.95
N ALA A 54 16.30 19.16 -5.80
CA ALA A 54 15.60 17.90 -5.54
C ALA A 54 16.23 16.68 -6.22
N GLY A 55 17.26 16.84 -7.05
CA GLY A 55 17.93 15.72 -7.72
C GLY A 55 18.71 14.84 -6.76
N GLY A 56 19.37 15.43 -5.74
CA GLY A 56 20.02 14.66 -4.68
C GLY A 56 19.02 13.85 -3.85
N PHE A 57 17.85 14.42 -3.57
CA PHE A 57 16.76 13.75 -2.86
C PHE A 57 16.07 12.67 -3.73
N GLY A 58 15.76 12.98 -4.98
CA GLY A 58 15.15 12.04 -5.93
C GLY A 58 16.09 10.92 -6.41
N ALA A 59 17.41 11.05 -6.21
CA ALA A 59 18.36 9.96 -6.42
C ALA A 59 18.42 8.98 -5.23
N GLN A 60 18.10 9.44 -4.02
CA GLN A 60 18.09 8.61 -2.81
C GLN A 60 16.70 8.02 -2.52
N ALA A 61 15.64 8.69 -2.97
CA ALA A 61 14.26 8.25 -2.81
C ALA A 61 13.70 7.74 -4.15
N ALA A 62 13.04 6.58 -4.12
CA ALA A 62 12.30 6.09 -5.28
C ALA A 62 11.17 7.08 -5.59
N GLY A 63 11.11 7.59 -6.82
CA GLY A 63 10.11 8.59 -7.20
C GLY A 63 10.48 9.38 -8.45
N TYR A 64 9.55 10.23 -8.89
CA TYR A 64 9.76 11.11 -10.04
C TYR A 64 9.33 12.55 -9.72
N LEU A 65 10.05 13.50 -10.33
CA LEU A 65 9.80 14.93 -10.18
C LEU A 65 8.80 15.39 -11.24
N LEU A 66 7.71 16.02 -10.77
CA LEU A 66 6.73 16.70 -11.60
C LEU A 66 7.13 18.18 -11.66
N SER A 67 7.64 18.56 -12.82
CA SER A 67 8.04 19.95 -13.09
C SER A 67 6.99 20.75 -13.87
N ASN A 68 5.92 20.14 -14.38
CA ASN A 68 5.17 20.78 -15.44
C ASN A 68 4.00 21.63 -14.92
N THR A 69 3.93 22.89 -15.38
CA THR A 69 2.81 23.83 -15.15
C THR A 69 1.49 23.29 -15.72
N THR A 70 1.55 22.32 -16.63
CA THR A 70 0.40 21.62 -17.23
C THR A 70 -0.42 20.78 -16.26
N GLN A 71 0.03 20.60 -15.01
CA GLN A 71 -0.71 19.91 -13.95
C GLN A 71 -1.19 20.86 -12.84
N GLY A 72 -1.41 22.16 -13.11
CA GLY A 72 -2.07 23.05 -12.14
C GLY A 72 -1.22 23.49 -10.94
N LEU A 73 0.10 23.49 -11.09
CA LEU A 73 1.03 24.09 -10.12
C LEU A 73 1.22 25.59 -10.42
N ALA A 74 1.38 26.39 -9.36
CA ALA A 74 1.68 27.82 -9.50
C ALA A 74 3.08 28.03 -10.12
N ALA A 75 3.31 29.21 -10.71
CA ALA A 75 4.60 29.54 -11.35
C ALA A 75 5.76 29.40 -10.34
N GLY A 76 6.65 28.43 -10.59
CA GLY A 76 7.81 28.14 -9.72
C GLY A 76 7.59 27.02 -8.69
N GLU A 77 6.37 26.54 -8.50
CA GLU A 77 6.07 25.41 -7.62
C GLU A 77 6.42 24.08 -8.32
N ARG A 78 6.96 23.13 -7.56
CA ARG A 78 7.34 21.79 -8.05
C ARG A 78 6.72 20.72 -7.16
N ALA A 79 6.45 19.55 -7.74
CA ALA A 79 5.83 18.43 -7.04
C ALA A 79 6.73 17.19 -7.10
N TYR A 80 6.89 16.50 -5.98
CA TYR A 80 7.57 15.21 -5.90
C TYR A 80 6.56 14.08 -5.71
N CYS A 81 6.65 13.03 -6.52
CA CYS A 81 5.88 11.81 -6.37
C CYS A 81 6.78 10.69 -5.84
N PRO A 82 6.50 10.14 -4.63
CA PRO A 82 7.31 9.09 -4.01
C PRO A 82 7.04 7.67 -4.54
N PHE A 83 6.11 7.48 -5.48
CA PHE A 83 5.72 6.17 -5.99
C PHE A 83 5.78 6.15 -7.51
N THR A 84 6.60 5.26 -8.09
CA THR A 84 6.64 5.08 -9.56
C THR A 84 5.71 3.96 -10.01
N THR A 85 5.52 2.96 -9.15
CA THR A 85 4.67 1.79 -9.39
C THR A 85 3.80 1.48 -8.19
N GLY A 86 2.71 0.73 -8.39
CA GLY A 86 1.92 0.20 -7.29
C GLY A 86 2.72 -0.70 -6.35
N ASP A 87 3.80 -1.33 -6.85
CA ASP A 87 4.69 -2.17 -6.05
C ASP A 87 5.52 -1.36 -5.03
N ASP A 88 5.91 -0.11 -5.37
CA ASP A 88 6.56 0.80 -4.42
C ASP A 88 5.62 1.15 -3.25
N PHE A 89 4.32 1.29 -3.53
CA PHE A 89 3.33 1.51 -2.48
C PHE A 89 3.16 0.26 -1.61
N LEU A 90 3.10 -0.93 -2.22
CA LEU A 90 3.04 -2.20 -1.48
C LEU A 90 4.25 -2.38 -0.54
N ALA A 91 5.44 -1.99 -0.98
CA ALA A 91 6.65 -2.04 -0.16
C ALA A 91 6.56 -1.17 1.11
N THR A 92 5.90 -0.01 1.06
CA THR A 92 5.75 0.85 2.25
C THR A 92 4.88 0.23 3.35
N ILE A 93 3.97 -0.66 2.99
CA ILE A 93 3.11 -1.39 3.93
C ILE A 93 3.67 -2.78 4.28
N ASN A 94 4.94 -3.06 3.96
CA ASN A 94 5.60 -4.37 4.14
C ASN A 94 4.84 -5.51 3.48
N LEU A 95 4.29 -5.28 2.29
CA LEU A 95 3.57 -6.29 1.53
C LEU A 95 4.24 -6.47 0.17
N ALA A 96 4.46 -7.72 -0.24
CA ALA A 96 4.99 -8.01 -1.57
C ALA A 96 3.86 -8.48 -2.51
N ALA A 97 4.03 -8.26 -3.81
CA ALA A 97 3.09 -8.79 -4.79
C ALA A 97 3.05 -10.33 -4.84
N SER A 98 4.11 -11.00 -4.35
CA SER A 98 4.15 -12.46 -4.17
C SER A 98 3.17 -12.95 -3.11
N ASP A 99 2.81 -12.09 -2.16
CA ASP A 99 2.05 -12.47 -0.97
C ASP A 99 0.54 -12.59 -1.23
N LYS A 100 0.08 -12.26 -2.44
CA LYS A 100 -1.35 -12.33 -2.81
C LYS A 100 -2.00 -13.69 -2.54
N TRP A 101 -1.32 -14.77 -2.93
CA TRP A 101 -1.83 -16.14 -2.83
C TRP A 101 -1.78 -16.71 -1.40
N PRO A 102 -0.67 -16.61 -0.65
CA PRO A 102 -0.66 -17.10 0.72
C PRO A 102 -1.64 -16.35 1.63
N TYR A 103 -1.78 -15.03 1.48
CA TYR A 103 -2.76 -14.25 2.26
C TYR A 103 -4.20 -14.66 1.91
N PHE A 104 -4.51 -14.88 0.63
CA PHE A 104 -5.81 -15.38 0.21
C PHE A 104 -6.10 -16.79 0.75
N GLY A 105 -5.10 -17.67 0.77
CA GLY A 105 -5.21 -19.03 1.32
C GLY A 105 -5.56 -19.04 2.81
N ILE A 106 -4.93 -18.17 3.61
CA ILE A 106 -5.22 -18.04 5.05
C ILE A 106 -6.66 -17.55 5.27
N PHE A 107 -7.12 -16.58 4.49
CA PHE A 107 -8.50 -16.10 4.55
C PHE A 107 -9.50 -17.22 4.20
N LEU A 108 -9.25 -17.96 3.13
CA LEU A 108 -10.09 -19.09 2.71
C LEU A 108 -10.15 -20.19 3.79
N ALA A 109 -9.01 -20.51 4.41
CA ALA A 109 -8.96 -21.47 5.50
C ALA A 109 -9.83 -21.06 6.69
N PHE A 110 -9.85 -19.76 7.02
CA PHE A 110 -10.71 -19.21 8.07
C PHE A 110 -12.21 -19.33 7.73
N CYS A 111 -12.59 -19.07 6.47
CA CYS A 111 -13.97 -19.28 6.02
C CYS A 111 -14.38 -20.76 6.08
N ALA A 112 -13.51 -21.65 5.59
CA ALA A 112 -13.75 -23.09 5.60
C ALA A 112 -13.87 -23.64 7.03
N SER A 113 -13.02 -23.20 7.97
CA SER A 113 -13.10 -23.64 9.36
C SER A 113 -14.41 -23.21 10.03
N ASN A 114 -14.92 -22.01 9.73
CA ASN A 114 -16.21 -21.54 10.23
C ASN A 114 -17.38 -22.38 9.71
N TRP A 115 -17.34 -22.76 8.42
CA TRP A 115 -18.34 -23.67 7.85
C TRP A 115 -18.27 -25.04 8.51
N VAL A 116 -17.07 -25.63 8.64
CA VAL A 116 -16.86 -26.91 9.31
C VAL A 116 -17.38 -26.88 10.75
N LEU A 117 -17.06 -25.83 11.52
CA LEU A 117 -17.60 -25.66 12.87
C LEU A 117 -19.13 -25.61 12.89
N THR A 118 -19.73 -24.86 11.96
CA THR A 118 -21.19 -24.71 11.88
C THR A 118 -21.87 -26.06 11.61
N TYR A 119 -21.37 -26.82 10.62
CA TYR A 119 -21.90 -28.16 10.33
C TYR A 119 -21.64 -29.14 11.48
N PHE A 120 -20.47 -29.07 12.10
CA PHE A 120 -20.13 -29.89 13.27
C PHE A 120 -21.08 -29.64 14.44
N PHE A 121 -21.35 -28.38 14.78
CA PHE A 121 -22.29 -28.02 15.84
C PHE A 121 -23.73 -28.42 15.49
N MET A 122 -24.17 -28.22 14.24
CA MET A 122 -25.49 -28.67 13.80
C MET A 122 -25.65 -30.18 13.92
N TRP A 123 -24.62 -30.96 13.57
CA TRP A 123 -24.62 -32.41 13.74
C TRP A 123 -24.64 -32.80 15.22
N ALA A 124 -23.77 -32.21 16.05
CA ALA A 124 -23.62 -32.56 17.46
C ALA A 124 -24.84 -32.23 18.34
N VAL A 125 -25.61 -31.19 18.01
CA VAL A 125 -26.83 -30.82 18.76
C VAL A 125 -28.05 -31.62 18.31
N ARG A 126 -28.01 -32.17 17.10
CA ARG A 126 -29.14 -32.87 16.48
C ARG A 126 -29.06 -34.40 16.62
N VAL A 127 -27.89 -34.93 16.97
CA VAL A 127 -27.66 -36.31 17.42
C VAL A 127 -27.93 -36.43 18.91
#